data_AF-A0A0E0JT42-F1
#
_entry.id   AF-A0A0E0JT42-F1
#
_cell.length_a   1.000
_cell.length_b   1.000
_cell.length_c   1.000
_cell.angle_alpha   90.00
_cell.angle_beta   90.00
_cell.angle_gamma   90.00
#
_symmetry.space_group_name_H-M   'P 1'
#
loop_
_entity.id
_entity.type
_entity.pdbx_description
1 polymer ?
#
loop_
_entity_poly.entity_id
_entity_poly.type
_entity_poly.pdbx_seq_one_letter_code
_entity_poly.pdbx_strand_id
1 'polypeptide(L)'
;MTEVTTGWSGLPLNLCPKCRKERVIERTSRKGNPRNDGKVFFKCMSCQKFIWEDDYKKELVKACKELEILRSENAQLKSIVANQQVQIEALVGNQEGYQLAPVEMIPDEFETWADYTKAFRNPTLVEIWHQINLGMDTISGGLYVDCYEDKQDSRWPNRYNILVIDEAANLKECDSIIPLTIDGIKHVVLVGDDNQLQSVVVSPIAEEAKYGRSLFERLYQIGYHKHLLNLQYRMHHSISKFPIANFYDGEIENCSSGHDNLGNLLGHMFFNYSFINVEDGIEEQIGRSTKNMVEVVLAANIVARVAEADP
;
A
#
# COMPACT_ATOMS: atom_id res chain seq x y z
N MET A 1 31.19 33.72 -33.56
CA MET A 1 32.53 33.33 -33.06
C MET A 1 32.48 33.37 -31.54
N THR A 2 32.32 32.21 -30.93
CA THR A 2 32.83 31.89 -29.59
C THR A 2 32.79 30.37 -29.50
N GLU A 3 33.96 29.77 -29.66
CA GLU A 3 34.22 28.35 -29.47
C GLU A 3 33.87 27.96 -28.03
N VAL A 4 33.03 26.94 -27.86
CA VAL A 4 32.95 26.22 -26.59
C VAL A 4 33.82 24.99 -26.75
N THR A 5 35.02 25.11 -26.20
CA THR A 5 36.01 24.05 -26.09
C THR A 5 35.48 22.88 -25.26
N THR A 6 35.69 21.70 -25.82
CA THR A 6 35.68 20.34 -25.27
C THR A 6 35.78 20.22 -23.75
N GLY A 7 34.76 19.60 -23.15
CA GLY A 7 34.75 19.10 -21.78
C GLY A 7 33.57 18.14 -21.54
N TRP A 8 33.45 17.09 -22.36
CA TRP A 8 32.44 16.04 -22.17
C TRP A 8 32.90 15.05 -21.08
N SER A 9 32.93 15.49 -19.82
CA SER A 9 33.27 14.68 -18.65
C SER A 9 32.13 14.68 -17.62
N GLY A 10 30.89 14.48 -18.07
CA GLY A 10 29.73 14.63 -17.18
C GLY A 10 28.41 13.98 -17.59
N LEU A 11 28.38 13.04 -18.55
CA LEU A 11 27.14 12.28 -18.84
C LEU A 11 27.24 10.87 -18.22
N PRO A 12 26.43 10.54 -17.20
CA PRO A 12 26.42 9.23 -16.57
C PRO A 12 25.47 8.32 -17.33
N LEU A 13 25.81 7.94 -18.57
CA LEU A 13 25.05 6.93 -19.29
C LEU A 13 25.98 5.80 -19.72
N ASN A 14 26.44 5.05 -18.71
CA ASN A 14 27.06 3.75 -18.86
C ASN A 14 26.01 2.65 -19.13
N LEU A 15 24.87 2.97 -19.75
CA LEU A 15 23.76 2.02 -19.94
C LEU A 15 23.74 1.54 -21.39
N CYS A 16 23.65 0.23 -21.57
CA CYS A 16 23.50 -0.33 -22.91
C CYS A 16 22.12 0.04 -23.49
N PRO A 17 22.03 0.67 -24.68
CA PRO A 17 20.75 1.04 -25.30
C PRO A 17 19.82 -0.16 -25.54
N LYS A 18 20.39 -1.36 -25.70
CA LYS A 18 19.63 -2.58 -26.00
C LYS A 18 19.07 -3.30 -24.77
N CYS A 19 19.76 -3.27 -23.63
CA CYS A 19 19.34 -4.02 -22.44
C CYS A 19 19.13 -3.16 -21.20
N ARG A 20 19.43 -1.86 -21.26
CA ARG A 20 19.32 -0.88 -20.16
C ARG A 20 20.03 -1.30 -18.87
N LYS A 21 21.03 -2.19 -18.96
CA LYS A 21 21.92 -2.63 -17.86
C LYS A 21 23.30 -1.97 -18.01
N GLU A 22 24.05 -1.90 -16.89
CA GLU A 22 25.30 -1.15 -16.79
C GLU A 22 26.52 -1.71 -17.57
N ARG A 23 27.41 -0.74 -17.88
CA ARG A 23 28.74 -0.70 -18.50
C ARG A 23 28.85 -1.22 -19.94
N VAL A 24 29.01 -0.27 -20.86
CA VAL A 24 29.63 -0.46 -22.18
C VAL A 24 31.11 -0.11 -22.10
N ILE A 25 31.95 -0.90 -22.76
CA ILE A 25 33.40 -0.66 -22.85
C ILE A 25 33.73 -0.22 -24.28
N GLU A 26 34.46 0.87 -24.41
CA GLU A 26 35.02 1.36 -25.67
C GLU A 26 36.13 0.43 -26.17
N ARG A 27 36.09 0.06 -27.45
CA ARG A 27 37.12 -0.74 -28.11
C ARG A 27 37.35 -0.26 -29.54
N THR A 28 38.57 -0.44 -30.02
CA THR A 28 38.94 -0.20 -31.41
C THR A 28 38.96 -1.51 -32.19
N SER A 29 38.47 -1.50 -33.43
CA SER A 29 38.57 -2.65 -34.33
C SER A 29 40.04 -3.03 -34.61
N ARG A 30 40.30 -4.31 -34.91
CA ARG A 30 41.65 -4.79 -35.23
C ARG A 30 42.03 -4.42 -36.66
N LYS A 31 43.31 -4.08 -36.87
CA LYS A 31 43.91 -3.89 -38.20
C LYS A 31 43.76 -5.16 -39.04
N GLY A 32 43.13 -5.02 -40.22
CA GLY A 32 42.92 -6.13 -41.16
C GLY A 32 41.55 -6.17 -41.88
N ASN A 33 40.56 -5.37 -41.46
CA ASN A 33 39.29 -5.23 -42.19
C ASN A 33 39.21 -3.85 -42.86
N PRO A 34 39.33 -3.74 -44.20
CA PRO A 34 39.44 -2.45 -44.90
C PRO A 34 38.22 -1.53 -44.72
N ARG A 35 37.06 -2.04 -44.31
CA ARG A 35 35.86 -1.21 -44.08
C ARG A 35 35.79 -0.56 -42.70
N ASN A 36 36.45 -1.17 -41.72
CA ASN A 36 36.26 -0.83 -40.31
C ASN A 36 37.56 -0.64 -39.54
N ASP A 37 38.71 -0.69 -40.19
CA ASP A 37 40.03 -0.52 -39.56
C ASP A 37 40.10 0.79 -38.76
N GLY A 38 40.56 0.71 -37.52
CA GLY A 38 40.69 1.85 -36.61
C GLY A 38 39.38 2.44 -36.08
N LYS A 39 38.20 1.93 -36.46
CA LYS A 39 36.91 2.45 -35.98
C LYS A 39 36.63 2.02 -34.53
N VAL A 40 36.02 2.95 -33.78
CA VAL A 40 35.64 2.76 -32.38
C VAL A 40 34.23 2.18 -32.28
N PHE A 41 34.07 1.19 -31.41
CA PHE A 41 32.77 0.60 -31.07
C PHE A 41 32.66 0.38 -29.55
N PHE A 42 31.43 0.41 -29.07
CA PHE A 42 31.10 0.13 -27.68
C PHE A 42 30.54 -1.28 -27.56
N LYS A 43 31.04 -2.07 -26.62
CA LYS A 43 30.53 -3.43 -26.33
C LYS A 43 29.89 -3.48 -24.95
N CYS A 44 28.65 -3.93 -24.88
CA CYS A 44 27.96 -4.15 -23.61
C CYS A 44 28.50 -5.40 -22.91
N MET A 45 28.83 -5.29 -21.63
CA MET A 45 29.30 -6.42 -20.84
C MET A 45 28.18 -7.40 -20.44
N SER A 46 26.96 -6.91 -20.25
CA SER A 46 25.82 -7.77 -19.87
C SER A 46 25.23 -8.57 -21.02
N CYS A 47 25.06 -7.97 -22.21
CA CYS A 47 24.42 -8.65 -23.34
C CYS A 47 25.37 -8.99 -24.50
N GLN A 48 26.66 -8.64 -24.38
CA GLN A 48 27.73 -8.92 -25.36
C GLN A 48 27.52 -8.32 -26.76
N LYS A 49 26.44 -7.56 -26.99
CA LYS A 49 26.19 -6.83 -28.24
C LYS A 49 27.10 -5.60 -28.34
N PHE A 50 27.47 -5.26 -29.56
CA PHE A 50 28.24 -4.06 -29.87
C PHE A 50 27.42 -3.04 -30.67
N ILE A 51 27.85 -1.79 -30.61
CA ILE A 51 27.30 -0.66 -31.37
C ILE A 51 28.46 0.26 -31.78
N TRP A 52 28.44 0.75 -33.01
CA TRP A 52 29.46 1.68 -33.50
C TRP A 52 29.29 3.05 -32.87
N GLU A 53 30.39 3.79 -32.72
CA GLU A 53 30.38 5.10 -32.08
C GLU A 53 29.36 6.07 -32.69
N ASP A 54 29.24 6.13 -34.01
CA ASP A 54 28.30 7.02 -34.70
C ASP A 54 26.83 6.70 -34.38
N ASP A 55 26.49 5.41 -34.31
CA ASP A 55 25.14 4.96 -33.96
C ASP A 55 24.89 5.13 -32.46
N TYR A 56 25.90 4.92 -31.62
CA TYR A 56 25.83 5.15 -30.18
C TYR A 56 25.56 6.62 -29.85
N LYS A 57 26.22 7.55 -30.56
CA LYS A 57 25.98 9.00 -30.42
C LYS A 57 24.56 9.39 -30.83
N LYS A 58 24.00 8.80 -31.89
CA LYS A 58 22.61 9.05 -32.30
C LYS A 58 21.61 8.58 -31.25
N GLU A 59 21.82 7.39 -30.70
CA GLU A 59 20.98 6.84 -29.62
C GLU A 59 21.08 7.68 -28.35
N LEU A 60 22.26 8.20 -28.01
CA LEU A 60 22.44 9.13 -26.89
C LEU A 60 21.69 10.45 -27.11
N VAL A 61 21.75 11.04 -28.31
CA VAL A 61 20.99 12.27 -28.63
C VAL A 61 19.48 12.01 -28.52
N LYS A 62 19.01 10.84 -28.96
CA LYS A 62 17.61 10.44 -28.81
C LYS A 62 17.22 10.30 -27.35
N ALA A 63 18.04 9.61 -26.55
CA ALA A 63 17.82 9.47 -25.10
C ALA A 63 17.87 10.82 -24.36
N CYS A 64 18.75 11.75 -24.75
CA CYS A 64 18.78 13.10 -24.19
C CYS A 64 17.51 13.89 -24.53
N LYS A 65 16.97 13.77 -25.76
CA LYS A 65 15.68 14.38 -26.12
C LYS A 65 14.52 13.77 -25.34
N GLU A 66 14.50 12.44 -25.17
CA GLU A 66 13.52 11.75 -24.33
C GLU A 66 13.63 12.21 -22.86
N LEU A 67 14.84 12.43 -22.34
CA LEU A 67 15.07 12.97 -21.00
C LEU A 67 14.68 14.45 -20.87
N GLU A 68 14.85 15.28 -21.91
CA GLU A 68 14.38 16.66 -21.95
C GLU A 68 12.84 16.72 -21.97
N ILE A 69 12.19 15.85 -22.74
CA ILE A 69 10.73 15.67 -22.73
C ILE A 69 10.27 15.25 -21.33
N LEU A 70 10.88 14.20 -20.76
CA LEU A 70 10.58 13.75 -19.40
C LEU A 70 10.86 14.83 -18.35
N ARG A 71 11.87 15.70 -18.53
CA ARG A 71 12.13 16.86 -17.65
C ARG A 71 11.06 17.93 -17.79
N SER A 72 10.55 18.21 -19.00
CA SER A 72 9.44 19.13 -19.22
C SER A 72 8.12 18.60 -18.63
N GLU A 73 7.84 17.31 -18.79
CA GLU A 73 6.69 16.62 -18.18
C GLU A 73 6.84 16.57 -16.65
N ASN A 74 8.06 16.34 -16.12
CA ASN A 74 8.33 16.43 -14.68
C ASN A 74 8.21 17.87 -14.16
N ALA A 75 8.53 18.89 -14.96
CA ALA A 75 8.38 20.28 -14.57
C ALA A 75 6.90 20.68 -14.51
N GLN A 76 6.06 20.19 -15.44
CA GLN A 76 4.61 20.29 -15.36
C GLN A 76 4.04 19.51 -14.17
N LEU A 77 4.51 18.29 -13.92
CA LEU A 77 4.10 17.53 -12.73
C LEU A 77 4.56 18.21 -11.45
N LYS A 78 5.74 18.83 -11.40
CA LYS A 78 6.22 19.61 -10.26
C LYS A 78 5.44 20.89 -10.04
N SER A 79 4.97 21.58 -11.09
CA SER A 79 4.10 22.75 -10.93
C SER A 79 2.69 22.35 -10.50
N ILE A 80 2.18 21.20 -10.97
CA ILE A 80 0.92 20.62 -10.50
C ILE A 80 1.04 20.19 -9.03
N VAL A 81 2.11 19.49 -8.67
CA VAL A 81 2.39 19.07 -7.28
C VAL A 81 2.66 20.28 -6.39
N ALA A 82 3.36 21.33 -6.85
CA ALA A 82 3.57 22.55 -6.07
C ALA A 82 2.26 23.32 -5.85
N ASN A 83 1.38 23.40 -6.86
CA ASN A 83 0.06 24.00 -6.71
C ASN A 83 -0.84 23.17 -5.78
N GLN A 84 -0.76 21.84 -5.84
CA GLN A 84 -1.46 20.95 -4.91
C GLN A 84 -0.86 21.02 -3.50
N GLN A 85 0.46 21.19 -3.36
CA GLN A 85 1.16 21.37 -2.09
C GLN A 85 0.72 22.67 -1.42
N VAL A 86 0.57 23.77 -2.17
CA VAL A 86 0.04 25.04 -1.66
C VAL A 86 -1.44 24.93 -1.28
N GLN A 87 -2.25 24.15 -2.01
CA GLN A 87 -3.64 23.88 -1.63
C GLN A 87 -3.76 22.97 -0.40
N ILE A 88 -2.86 21.99 -0.25
CA ILE A 88 -2.75 21.14 0.93
C ILE A 88 -2.26 21.97 2.13
N GLU A 89 -1.28 22.85 1.95
CA GLU A 89 -0.79 23.76 3.00
C GLU A 89 -1.83 24.82 3.38
N ALA A 90 -2.72 25.23 2.47
CA ALA A 90 -3.86 26.07 2.78
C ALA A 90 -4.98 25.31 3.53
N LEU A 91 -5.18 24.02 3.22
CA LEU A 91 -6.10 23.13 3.96
C LEU A 91 -5.54 22.71 5.32
N VAL A 92 -4.22 22.61 5.46
CA VAL A 92 -3.48 22.32 6.70
C VAL A 92 -3.15 23.60 7.48
N GLY A 93 -3.32 24.78 6.87
CA GLY A 93 -2.96 26.10 7.38
C GLY A 93 -3.74 26.60 8.60
N ASN A 94 -4.63 25.76 9.16
CA ASN A 94 -5.22 25.94 10.48
C ASN A 94 -4.64 24.99 11.55
N GLN A 95 -3.40 24.52 11.36
CA GLN A 95 -2.63 23.84 12.40
C GLN A 95 -1.31 24.57 12.68
N GLU A 96 -1.38 25.81 13.15
CA GLU A 96 -0.34 26.33 14.04
C GLU A 96 -0.37 25.52 15.33
N GLY A 97 0.45 24.47 15.44
CA GLY A 97 0.48 23.69 16.68
C GLY A 97 1.33 22.43 16.74
N TYR A 98 1.94 21.93 15.66
CA TYR A 98 2.86 20.79 15.79
C TYR A 98 4.29 21.28 16.07
N GLN A 99 4.60 21.44 17.35
CA GLN A 99 5.98 21.34 17.82
C GLN A 99 6.55 20.03 17.32
N LEU A 100 7.66 20.09 16.57
CA LEU A 100 8.54 18.95 16.40
C LEU A 100 8.76 18.33 17.78
N ALA A 101 8.43 17.05 17.95
CA ALA A 101 8.70 16.34 19.19
C ALA A 101 10.17 16.61 19.56
N PRO A 102 10.45 17.11 20.78
CA PRO A 102 11.81 17.40 21.18
C PRO A 102 12.63 16.11 21.00
N VAL A 103 13.80 16.24 20.38
CA VAL A 103 14.80 15.18 20.43
C VAL A 103 14.95 14.85 21.92
N GLU A 104 14.59 13.63 22.32
CA GLU A 104 14.73 13.20 23.71
C GLU A 104 16.20 13.34 24.11
N MET A 105 16.47 14.40 24.85
CA MET A 105 17.74 14.60 25.52
C MET A 105 17.76 13.65 26.70
N ILE A 106 18.89 12.96 26.91
CA ILE A 106 19.11 12.18 28.12
C ILE A 106 18.91 13.16 29.31
N PRO A 107 18.01 12.87 30.27
CA PRO A 107 17.85 13.72 31.44
C PRO A 107 19.18 13.91 32.16
N ASP A 108 19.43 15.10 32.71
CA ASP A 108 20.72 15.47 33.35
C ASP A 108 21.16 14.53 34.49
N GLU A 109 20.23 13.72 34.98
CA GLU A 109 20.41 12.66 35.98
C GLU A 109 21.22 11.45 35.47
N PHE A 110 21.35 11.29 34.14
CA PHE A 110 22.00 10.15 33.50
C PHE A 110 23.20 10.59 32.66
N GLU A 111 24.37 10.02 32.93
CA GLU A 111 25.61 10.40 32.24
C GLU A 111 25.69 9.89 30.80
N THR A 112 25.02 8.77 30.48
CA THR A 112 25.04 8.19 29.14
C THR A 112 23.69 7.62 28.70
N TRP A 113 23.49 7.49 27.38
CA TRP A 113 22.30 6.82 26.82
C TRP A 113 22.20 5.37 27.32
N ALA A 114 23.33 4.70 27.56
CA ALA A 114 23.33 3.35 28.11
C ALA A 114 22.76 3.30 29.53
N ASP A 115 23.04 4.30 30.38
CA ASP A 115 22.52 4.38 31.76
C ASP A 115 21.04 4.72 31.79
N TYR A 116 20.59 5.66 30.94
CA TYR A 116 19.17 5.96 30.74
C TYR A 116 18.40 4.71 30.26
N THR A 117 18.87 4.03 29.22
CA THR A 117 18.24 2.79 28.74
C THR A 117 18.21 1.70 29.81
N LYS A 118 19.22 1.67 30.70
CA LYS A 118 19.34 0.67 31.77
C LYS A 118 18.40 0.96 32.95
N ALA A 119 18.11 2.24 33.21
CA ALA A 119 17.11 2.65 34.21
C ALA A 119 15.66 2.35 33.75
N PHE A 120 15.42 2.43 32.43
CA PHE A 120 14.15 1.99 31.82
C PHE A 120 14.12 0.50 31.45
N ARG A 121 15.26 -0.21 31.57
CA ARG A 121 15.26 -1.67 31.55
C ARG A 121 14.74 -2.19 32.89
N ASN A 122 13.52 -2.69 32.79
CA ASN A 122 12.82 -3.60 33.67
C ASN A 122 11.83 -2.91 34.65
N PRO A 123 10.56 -2.83 34.27
CA PRO A 123 9.72 -4.02 34.34
C PRO A 123 10.06 -4.89 33.17
N THR A 124 10.60 -6.09 33.45
CA THR A 124 10.92 -7.03 32.37
C THR A 124 9.73 -7.05 31.40
N LEU A 125 9.92 -7.14 30.07
CA LEU A 125 8.77 -7.18 29.15
C LEU A 125 7.70 -8.17 29.64
N VAL A 126 8.14 -9.22 30.32
CA VAL A 126 7.41 -10.12 31.22
C VAL A 126 6.51 -9.39 32.24
N GLU A 127 7.02 -8.55 33.13
CA GLU A 127 6.21 -7.77 34.09
C GLU A 127 5.17 -6.86 33.44
N ILE A 128 5.50 -6.17 32.33
CA ILE A 128 4.51 -5.39 31.57
C ILE A 128 3.45 -6.32 31.02
N TRP A 129 3.84 -7.45 30.41
CA TRP A 129 2.95 -8.46 29.87
C TRP A 129 1.97 -8.99 30.92
N HIS A 130 2.43 -9.20 32.16
CA HIS A 130 1.59 -9.68 33.27
C HIS A 130 0.62 -8.62 33.82
N GLN A 131 0.80 -7.34 33.48
CA GLN A 131 -0.12 -6.26 33.81
C GLN A 131 -1.12 -5.96 32.67
N ILE A 132 -0.93 -6.55 31.49
CA ILE A 132 -1.84 -6.36 30.36
C ILE A 132 -3.11 -7.19 30.60
N ASN A 133 -4.25 -6.51 30.61
CA ASN A 133 -5.58 -7.14 30.66
C ASN A 133 -6.12 -7.47 29.26
N LEU A 134 -5.58 -6.82 28.22
CA LEU A 134 -5.98 -7.00 26.82
C LEU A 134 -4.77 -6.81 25.91
N GLY A 135 -4.34 -7.88 25.23
CA GLY A 135 -3.36 -7.83 24.16
C GLY A 135 -4.04 -7.70 22.80
N MET A 136 -3.51 -6.87 21.92
CA MET A 136 -3.92 -6.79 20.51
C MET A 136 -2.70 -7.03 19.64
N ASP A 137 -2.82 -7.92 18.66
CA ASP A 137 -1.76 -8.19 17.70
C ASP A 137 -2.36 -8.62 16.36
N THR A 138 -1.53 -8.54 15.32
CA THR A 138 -1.73 -9.23 14.06
C THR A 138 -1.63 -10.74 14.25
N ILE A 139 -2.26 -11.49 13.36
CA ILE A 139 -2.30 -12.95 13.43
C ILE A 139 -0.91 -13.58 13.26
N SER A 140 -0.07 -12.98 12.43
CA SER A 140 1.35 -13.35 12.31
C SER A 140 2.16 -13.07 13.58
N GLY A 141 1.75 -12.06 14.37
CA GLY A 141 2.39 -11.69 15.63
C GLY A 141 1.99 -12.58 16.81
N GLY A 142 0.85 -13.28 16.75
CA GLY A 142 0.37 -14.18 17.80
C GLY A 142 1.38 -15.25 18.26
N LEU A 143 2.36 -15.60 17.43
CA LEU A 143 3.46 -16.50 17.79
C LEU A 143 4.40 -15.90 18.86
N TYR A 144 4.52 -14.58 18.92
CA TYR A 144 5.37 -13.86 19.88
C TYR A 144 4.78 -13.88 21.30
N VAL A 145 3.46 -13.97 21.43
CA VAL A 145 2.76 -14.15 22.72
C VAL A 145 3.26 -15.43 23.41
N ASP A 146 3.33 -16.52 22.66
CA ASP A 146 3.78 -17.83 23.16
C ASP A 146 5.29 -17.86 23.45
N CYS A 147 6.06 -16.92 22.86
CA CYS A 147 7.51 -16.81 23.03
C CYS A 147 7.92 -16.00 24.28
N TYR A 148 7.04 -15.15 24.82
CA TYR A 148 7.28 -14.43 26.09
C TYR A 148 6.88 -15.25 27.32
N GLU A 149 6.09 -16.30 27.14
CA GLU A 149 5.80 -17.27 28.18
C GLU A 149 6.98 -18.26 28.28
N ASP A 150 7.87 -18.01 29.23
CA ASP A 150 8.80 -19.03 29.69
C ASP A 150 7.99 -20.20 30.26
N LYS A 151 7.73 -21.24 29.45
CA LYS A 151 6.88 -22.40 29.79
C LYS A 151 7.33 -23.16 31.05
N GLN A 152 8.46 -22.79 31.65
CA GLN A 152 8.99 -23.35 32.91
C GLN A 152 8.71 -22.50 34.16
N ASP A 153 8.28 -21.24 34.03
CA ASP A 153 7.97 -20.42 35.21
C ASP A 153 6.51 -20.58 35.65
N SER A 154 6.26 -21.64 36.42
CA SER A 154 4.98 -21.93 37.08
C SER A 154 4.42 -20.79 37.97
N ARG A 155 5.19 -19.72 38.21
CA ARG A 155 4.71 -18.53 38.94
C ARG A 155 3.68 -17.71 38.15
N TRP A 156 3.62 -17.87 36.83
CA TRP A 156 2.77 -17.02 36.00
C TRP A 156 1.97 -17.81 34.95
N PRO A 157 0.79 -18.33 35.31
CA PRO A 157 -0.06 -19.05 34.36
C PRO A 157 -0.60 -18.10 33.28
N ASN A 158 -0.69 -18.59 32.04
CA ASN A 158 -1.33 -17.90 30.93
C ASN A 158 -2.74 -17.46 31.35
N ARG A 159 -2.99 -16.15 31.31
CA ARG A 159 -4.23 -15.54 31.82
C ARG A 159 -5.33 -15.43 30.77
N TYR A 160 -4.99 -15.59 29.49
CA TYR A 160 -5.95 -15.43 28.43
C TYR A 160 -6.73 -16.72 28.27
N ASN A 161 -8.04 -16.64 28.55
CA ASN A 161 -8.97 -17.74 28.35
C ASN A 161 -9.98 -17.45 27.24
N ILE A 162 -9.99 -16.23 26.70
CA ILE A 162 -10.83 -15.76 25.62
C ILE A 162 -9.94 -15.21 24.52
N LEU A 163 -10.14 -15.69 23.29
CA LEU A 163 -9.53 -15.16 22.08
C LEU A 163 -10.63 -14.52 21.22
N VAL A 164 -10.39 -13.28 20.77
CA VAL A 164 -11.24 -12.62 19.78
C VAL A 164 -10.43 -12.43 18.51
N ILE A 165 -10.95 -12.92 17.38
CA ILE A 165 -10.35 -12.71 16.06
C ILE A 165 -11.30 -11.84 15.26
N ASP A 166 -10.87 -10.62 14.97
CA ASP A 166 -11.59 -9.69 14.09
C ASP A 166 -11.22 -9.95 12.62
N GLU A 167 -12.11 -9.58 11.69
CA GLU A 167 -12.00 -9.85 10.25
C GLU A 167 -11.72 -11.33 9.91
N ALA A 168 -12.25 -12.25 10.72
CA ALA A 168 -11.97 -13.68 10.66
C ALA A 168 -12.40 -14.33 9.33
N ALA A 169 -13.39 -13.74 8.65
CA ALA A 169 -13.86 -14.20 7.35
C ALA A 169 -12.84 -13.99 6.21
N ASN A 170 -11.94 -13.01 6.36
CA ASN A 170 -10.89 -12.69 5.39
C ASN A 170 -9.59 -13.51 5.60
N LEU A 171 -9.55 -14.35 6.62
CA LEU A 171 -8.37 -15.16 6.94
C LEU A 171 -8.41 -16.50 6.22
N LYS A 172 -7.23 -17.05 5.94
CA LYS A 172 -7.16 -18.48 5.64
C LYS A 172 -7.31 -19.25 6.94
N GLU A 173 -7.83 -20.46 6.83
CA GLU A 173 -7.97 -21.35 7.97
C GLU A 173 -6.65 -21.54 8.74
N CYS A 174 -5.52 -21.70 8.03
CA CYS A 174 -4.20 -21.84 8.65
C CYS A 174 -3.77 -20.61 9.45
N ASP A 175 -4.15 -19.41 9.01
CA ASP A 175 -3.81 -18.16 9.68
C ASP A 175 -4.57 -18.09 11.02
N SER A 176 -5.85 -18.48 11.02
CA SER A 176 -6.68 -18.53 12.24
C SER A 176 -6.15 -19.53 13.30
N ILE A 177 -5.40 -20.57 12.88
CA ILE A 177 -4.85 -21.56 13.80
C ILE A 177 -3.71 -20.99 14.66
N ILE A 178 -2.95 -20.01 14.16
CA ILE A 178 -1.80 -19.44 14.87
C ILE A 178 -2.17 -18.95 16.29
N PRO A 179 -3.17 -18.07 16.47
CA PRO A 179 -3.57 -17.66 17.82
C PRO A 179 -4.34 -18.75 18.59
N LEU A 180 -4.88 -19.77 17.91
CA LEU A 180 -5.54 -20.91 18.56
C LEU A 180 -4.55 -21.88 19.22
N THR A 181 -3.25 -21.79 18.92
CA THR A 181 -2.23 -22.59 19.62
C THR A 181 -1.80 -21.98 20.95
N ILE A 182 -2.28 -20.78 21.31
CA ILE A 182 -1.97 -20.15 22.59
C ILE A 182 -2.55 -21.00 23.73
N ASP A 183 -1.69 -21.41 24.66
CA ASP A 183 -2.09 -22.27 25.78
C ASP A 183 -3.12 -21.57 26.68
N GLY A 184 -4.14 -22.29 27.16
CA GLY A 184 -5.11 -21.76 28.12
C GLY A 184 -6.36 -21.07 27.53
N ILE A 185 -6.42 -20.85 26.21
CA ILE A 185 -7.64 -20.39 25.53
C ILE A 185 -8.77 -21.42 25.69
N LYS A 186 -9.92 -20.97 26.19
CA LYS A 186 -11.13 -21.79 26.44
C LYS A 186 -12.32 -21.34 25.58
N HIS A 187 -12.34 -20.08 25.19
CA HIS A 187 -13.41 -19.47 24.42
C HIS A 187 -12.82 -18.70 23.25
N VAL A 188 -13.43 -18.84 22.08
CA VAL A 188 -13.02 -18.17 20.86
C VAL A 188 -14.23 -17.45 20.28
N VAL A 189 -14.07 -16.17 19.99
CA VAL A 189 -15.06 -15.35 19.29
C VAL A 189 -14.46 -14.97 17.94
N LEU A 190 -15.10 -15.41 16.87
CA LEU A 190 -14.72 -15.03 15.51
C LEU A 190 -15.71 -13.98 15.01
N VAL A 191 -15.20 -12.80 14.64
CA VAL A 191 -15.99 -11.70 14.10
C VAL A 191 -15.55 -11.51 12.65
N GLY A 192 -16.50 -11.44 11.73
CA GLY A 192 -16.21 -11.25 10.32
C GLY A 192 -17.48 -11.31 9.46
N ASP A 193 -17.32 -10.99 8.19
CA ASP A 193 -18.40 -10.96 7.21
C ASP A 193 -18.08 -11.88 6.03
N ASP A 194 -18.84 -12.97 5.88
CA ASP A 194 -18.67 -13.97 4.82
C ASP A 194 -19.12 -13.48 3.44
N ASN A 195 -19.78 -12.32 3.37
CA ASN A 195 -20.16 -11.66 2.12
C ASN A 195 -19.10 -10.65 1.62
N GLN A 196 -18.02 -10.43 2.38
CA GLN A 196 -16.93 -9.55 1.98
C GLN A 196 -15.80 -10.32 1.26
N LEU A 197 -14.73 -9.61 0.92
CA LEU A 197 -13.59 -10.18 0.22
C LEU A 197 -12.96 -11.32 1.04
N GLN A 198 -12.83 -12.48 0.40
CA GLN A 198 -12.08 -13.61 0.93
C GLN A 198 -10.57 -13.40 0.76
N SER A 199 -9.79 -14.20 1.49
CA SER A 199 -8.33 -14.17 1.38
C SER A 199 -7.86 -14.40 -0.06
N VAL A 200 -6.96 -13.54 -0.53
CA VAL A 200 -6.32 -13.70 -1.84
C VAL A 200 -5.46 -14.97 -1.87
N VAL A 201 -5.69 -15.82 -2.88
CA VAL A 201 -4.87 -17.00 -3.18
C VAL A 201 -4.29 -16.85 -4.58
N VAL A 202 -2.97 -16.81 -4.70
CA VAL A 202 -2.28 -16.59 -5.98
C VAL A 202 -2.18 -17.86 -6.83
N SER A 203 -2.15 -19.03 -6.17
CA SER A 203 -1.97 -20.32 -6.85
C SER A 203 -3.33 -20.91 -7.26
N PRO A 204 -3.57 -21.15 -8.56
CA PRO A 204 -4.83 -21.75 -9.02
C PRO A 204 -5.10 -23.14 -8.41
N ILE A 205 -4.04 -23.93 -8.19
CA ILE A 205 -4.16 -25.26 -7.57
C ILE A 205 -4.62 -25.13 -6.11
N ALA A 206 -4.13 -24.12 -5.38
CA ALA A 206 -4.53 -23.88 -4.00
C ALA A 206 -5.95 -23.31 -3.91
N GLU A 207 -6.34 -22.46 -4.87
CA GLU A 207 -7.70 -21.96 -5.00
C GLU A 207 -8.70 -23.10 -5.26
N GLU A 208 -8.40 -24.01 -6.20
CA GLU A 208 -9.21 -25.20 -6.48
C GLU A 208 -9.34 -26.10 -5.23
N ALA A 209 -8.28 -26.19 -4.43
CA ALA A 209 -8.28 -26.89 -3.15
C ALA A 209 -8.98 -26.13 -2.01
N LYS A 210 -9.60 -24.97 -2.28
CA LYS A 210 -10.26 -24.08 -1.31
C LYS A 210 -9.35 -23.61 -0.18
N TYR A 211 -8.06 -23.41 -0.46
CA TYR A 211 -7.08 -22.92 0.52
C TYR A 211 -7.43 -21.53 1.07
N GLY A 212 -8.14 -20.71 0.28
CA GLY A 212 -8.58 -19.37 0.68
C GLY A 212 -9.75 -19.34 1.66
N ARG A 213 -10.39 -20.49 1.92
CA ARG A 213 -11.53 -20.58 2.82
C ARG A 213 -11.11 -20.25 4.25
N SER A 214 -11.93 -19.45 4.92
CA SER A 214 -11.72 -19.10 6.33
C SER A 214 -12.25 -20.15 7.29
N LEU A 215 -11.70 -20.16 8.51
CA LEU A 215 -12.24 -20.96 9.60
C LEU A 215 -13.68 -20.56 9.92
N PHE A 216 -13.98 -19.25 9.85
CA PHE A 216 -15.32 -18.70 10.04
C PHE A 216 -16.34 -19.33 9.06
N GLU A 217 -16.02 -19.30 7.76
CA GLU A 217 -16.88 -19.90 6.72
C GLU A 217 -17.04 -21.41 6.92
N ARG A 218 -15.95 -22.13 7.25
CA ARG A 218 -16.01 -23.58 7.46
C ARG A 218 -16.89 -23.95 8.65
N LEU A 219 -16.81 -23.22 9.76
CA LEU A 219 -17.64 -23.47 10.95
C LEU A 219 -19.12 -23.29 10.64
N TYR A 220 -19.46 -22.24 9.88
CA TYR A 220 -20.83 -22.03 9.42
C TYR A 220 -21.32 -23.19 8.53
N GLN A 221 -20.50 -23.64 7.57
CA GLN A 221 -20.82 -24.76 6.68
C GLN A 221 -21.09 -26.09 7.40
N ILE A 222 -20.45 -26.33 8.55
CA ILE A 222 -20.66 -27.57 9.34
C ILE A 222 -21.79 -27.44 10.37
N GLY A 223 -22.55 -26.34 10.34
CA GLY A 223 -23.77 -26.16 11.13
C GLY A 223 -23.63 -25.31 12.40
N TYR A 224 -22.51 -24.61 12.61
CA TYR A 224 -22.46 -23.60 13.66
C TYR A 224 -23.28 -22.38 13.26
N HIS A 225 -24.04 -21.84 14.21
CA HIS A 225 -24.84 -20.63 13.99
C HIS A 225 -23.97 -19.38 14.05
N LYS A 226 -24.20 -18.45 13.11
CA LYS A 226 -23.65 -17.10 13.16
C LYS A 226 -24.63 -16.15 13.86
N HIS A 227 -24.10 -15.24 14.66
CA HIS A 227 -24.87 -14.14 15.23
C HIS A 227 -24.77 -12.94 14.30
N LEU A 228 -25.85 -12.64 13.57
CA LEU A 228 -25.88 -11.50 12.67
C LEU A 228 -26.05 -10.20 13.48
N LEU A 229 -25.16 -9.24 13.25
CA LEU A 229 -25.35 -7.86 13.69
C LEU A 229 -26.22 -7.15 12.67
N ASN A 230 -27.52 -7.06 12.96
CA ASN A 230 -28.53 -6.71 11.98
C ASN A 230 -28.83 -5.19 11.90
N LEU A 231 -28.00 -4.32 12.46
CA LEU A 231 -28.25 -2.88 12.48
C LEU A 231 -27.01 -2.12 11.98
N GLN A 232 -27.15 -1.40 10.87
CA GLN A 232 -26.08 -0.61 10.28
C GLN A 232 -26.19 0.88 10.66
N TYR A 233 -25.04 1.51 10.92
CA TYR A 233 -24.93 2.89 11.40
C TYR A 233 -24.14 3.83 10.47
N ARG A 234 -23.63 3.33 9.33
CA ARG A 234 -22.64 4.06 8.51
C ARG A 234 -23.25 4.68 7.25
N MET A 235 -24.06 3.93 6.52
CA MET A 235 -24.53 4.30 5.19
C MET A 235 -25.90 4.98 5.26
N HIS A 236 -26.13 5.96 4.37
CA HIS A 236 -27.47 6.49 4.13
C HIS A 236 -28.39 5.39 3.55
N HIS A 237 -29.68 5.45 3.84
CA HIS A 237 -30.67 4.44 3.44
C HIS A 237 -30.67 4.17 1.93
N SER A 238 -30.45 5.19 1.10
CA SER A 238 -30.36 5.03 -0.35
C SER A 238 -29.14 4.23 -0.82
N ILE A 239 -28.03 4.32 -0.09
CA ILE A 239 -26.77 3.61 -0.39
C ILE A 239 -26.89 2.17 0.10
N SER A 240 -27.37 1.96 1.33
CA SER A 240 -27.46 0.63 1.95
C SER A 240 -28.53 -0.26 1.31
N LYS A 241 -29.53 0.31 0.66
CA LYS A 241 -30.62 -0.44 0.01
C LYS A 241 -30.13 -1.56 -0.92
N PHE A 242 -29.10 -1.29 -1.73
CA PHE A 242 -28.59 -2.30 -2.66
C PHE A 242 -27.82 -3.43 -1.93
N PRO A 243 -26.81 -3.15 -1.08
CA PRO A 243 -26.12 -4.21 -0.35
C PRO A 243 -27.04 -5.08 0.51
N ILE A 244 -27.98 -4.46 1.23
CA ILE A 244 -28.93 -5.16 2.11
C ILE A 244 -29.75 -6.19 1.33
N ALA A 245 -30.28 -5.80 0.17
CA ALA A 245 -31.14 -6.66 -0.64
C ALA A 245 -30.37 -7.76 -1.41
N ASN A 246 -29.09 -7.54 -1.75
CA ASN A 246 -28.35 -8.45 -2.63
C ASN A 246 -27.37 -9.36 -1.89
N PHE A 247 -26.91 -9.00 -0.70
CA PHE A 247 -25.91 -9.77 0.05
C PHE A 247 -26.41 -10.28 1.39
N TYR A 248 -27.42 -9.66 1.98
CA TYR A 248 -27.87 -9.96 3.34
C TYR A 248 -29.36 -10.32 3.43
N ASP A 249 -29.98 -10.74 2.33
CA ASP A 249 -31.38 -11.21 2.26
C ASP A 249 -32.42 -10.26 2.89
N GLY A 250 -32.11 -8.96 3.00
CA GLY A 250 -32.97 -7.99 3.68
C GLY A 250 -32.93 -8.02 5.20
N GLU A 251 -32.03 -8.80 5.83
CA GLU A 251 -31.97 -8.97 7.28
C GLU A 251 -31.30 -7.80 8.03
N ILE A 252 -30.61 -6.90 7.32
CA ILE A 252 -29.96 -5.73 7.91
C ILE A 252 -30.92 -4.52 7.92
N GLU A 253 -31.06 -3.89 9.07
CA GLU A 253 -31.83 -2.68 9.30
C GLU A 253 -30.93 -1.44 9.32
N ASN A 254 -31.52 -0.28 9.00
CA ASN A 254 -30.83 0.99 9.13
C ASN A 254 -31.17 1.65 10.45
N CYS A 255 -30.17 2.22 11.12
CA CYS A 255 -30.39 2.99 12.34
C CYS A 255 -31.21 4.26 12.04
N SER A 256 -32.23 4.52 12.87
CA SER A 256 -33.15 5.65 12.71
C SER A 256 -32.53 7.03 12.98
N SER A 257 -31.31 7.10 13.49
CA SER A 257 -30.77 8.31 14.13
C SER A 257 -29.60 9.01 13.42
N GLY A 258 -29.38 8.81 12.11
CA GLY A 258 -28.32 9.59 11.46
C GLY A 258 -28.30 9.50 9.95
N HIS A 259 -28.11 10.67 9.33
CA HIS A 259 -27.69 10.89 7.93
C HIS A 259 -28.75 11.26 6.88
N ASP A 260 -29.98 11.61 7.23
CA ASP A 260 -30.92 12.22 6.25
C ASP A 260 -30.48 13.62 5.78
N ASN A 261 -29.48 14.23 6.42
CA ASN A 261 -28.97 15.57 6.13
C ASN A 261 -27.56 15.55 5.53
N LEU A 262 -27.30 14.75 4.49
CA LEU A 262 -26.13 15.01 3.64
C LEU A 262 -26.51 16.16 2.71
N GLY A 263 -25.81 17.29 2.84
CA GLY A 263 -26.04 18.48 2.01
C GLY A 263 -26.04 18.09 0.55
N ASN A 264 -27.13 18.45 -0.16
CA ASN A 264 -27.21 18.24 -1.60
C ASN A 264 -25.98 18.87 -2.26
N LEU A 265 -25.13 18.04 -2.86
CA LEU A 265 -24.14 18.51 -3.82
C LEU A 265 -24.89 19.36 -4.85
N LEU A 266 -24.49 20.63 -4.99
CA LEU A 266 -25.17 21.59 -5.84
C LEU A 266 -25.22 21.07 -7.28
N GLY A 267 -26.39 20.57 -7.68
CA GLY A 267 -26.66 20.08 -9.04
C GLY A 267 -27.57 18.85 -9.06
N HIS A 268 -28.59 18.86 -9.92
CA HIS A 268 -29.58 17.78 -10.08
C HIS A 268 -29.03 16.38 -10.46
N MET A 269 -27.72 16.22 -10.62
CA MET A 269 -27.08 14.97 -11.05
C MET A 269 -26.52 14.12 -9.89
N PHE A 270 -26.37 14.67 -8.68
CA PHE A 270 -25.72 13.98 -7.57
C PHE A 270 -26.67 13.83 -6.39
N PHE A 271 -27.42 12.72 -6.37
CA PHE A 271 -28.10 12.25 -5.16
C PHE A 271 -27.11 11.46 -4.28
N ASN A 272 -27.51 11.16 -3.03
CA ASN A 272 -26.73 10.35 -2.07
C ASN A 272 -26.20 9.02 -2.66
N TYR A 273 -26.83 8.50 -3.71
CA TYR A 273 -26.33 7.39 -4.52
C TYR A 273 -26.67 7.65 -5.99
N SER A 274 -25.68 7.61 -6.88
CA SER A 274 -25.85 7.83 -8.32
C SER A 274 -24.90 6.92 -9.11
N PHE A 275 -25.38 6.32 -10.21
CA PHE A 275 -24.55 5.59 -11.16
C PHE A 275 -24.34 6.44 -12.41
N ILE A 276 -23.09 6.67 -12.80
CA ILE A 276 -22.74 7.46 -13.98
C ILE A 276 -22.18 6.50 -15.04
N ASN A 277 -22.95 6.28 -16.10
CA ASN A 277 -22.51 5.48 -17.23
C ASN A 277 -21.51 6.27 -18.08
N VAL A 278 -20.29 5.75 -18.27
CA VAL A 278 -19.24 6.38 -19.09
C VAL A 278 -19.10 5.61 -20.40
N GLU A 279 -19.86 6.02 -21.42
CA GLU A 279 -19.97 5.28 -22.70
C GLU A 279 -18.66 5.24 -23.50
N ASP A 280 -17.85 6.30 -23.42
CA ASP A 280 -16.60 6.44 -24.20
C ASP A 280 -15.34 5.99 -23.42
N GLY A 281 -15.51 5.26 -22.31
CA GLY A 281 -14.41 4.76 -21.49
C GLY A 281 -13.61 3.68 -22.21
N ILE A 282 -12.29 3.85 -22.35
CA ILE A 282 -11.39 2.83 -22.91
C ILE A 282 -10.39 2.43 -21.82
N GLU A 283 -10.33 1.13 -21.52
CA GLU A 283 -9.32 0.56 -20.63
C GLU A 283 -7.96 0.45 -21.33
N GLU A 284 -6.92 1.00 -20.69
CA GLU A 284 -5.52 0.90 -21.11
C GLU A 284 -4.73 0.05 -20.10
N GLN A 285 -4.01 -0.96 -20.59
CA GLN A 285 -3.13 -1.78 -19.76
C GLN A 285 -1.82 -1.06 -19.43
N ILE A 286 -1.51 -0.91 -18.13
CA ILE A 286 -0.20 -0.46 -17.63
C ILE A 286 0.41 -1.59 -16.80
N GLY A 287 1.38 -2.30 -17.40
CA GLY A 287 2.05 -3.42 -16.75
C GLY A 287 1.06 -4.54 -16.39
N ARG A 288 0.81 -4.72 -15.09
CA ARG A 288 -0.15 -5.72 -14.56
C ARG A 288 -1.50 -5.12 -14.12
N SER A 289 -1.72 -3.83 -14.36
CA SER A 289 -2.94 -3.11 -13.97
C SER A 289 -3.60 -2.47 -15.19
N THR A 290 -4.86 -2.08 -15.06
CA THR A 290 -5.64 -1.35 -16.07
C THR A 290 -5.98 0.05 -15.56
N LYS A 291 -6.19 1.00 -16.47
CA LYS A 291 -6.72 2.32 -16.15
C LYS A 291 -7.71 2.78 -17.21
N ASN A 292 -8.63 3.67 -16.84
CA ASN A 292 -9.52 4.36 -17.77
C ASN A 292 -9.38 5.87 -17.59
N MET A 293 -8.83 6.56 -18.60
CA MET A 293 -8.56 8.00 -18.48
C MET A 293 -9.83 8.86 -18.46
N VAL A 294 -10.92 8.40 -19.08
CA VAL A 294 -12.20 9.14 -19.09
C VAL A 294 -12.82 9.11 -17.70
N GLU A 295 -12.81 7.95 -17.03
CA GLU A 295 -13.25 7.81 -15.64
C GLU A 295 -12.40 8.65 -14.69
N VAL A 296 -11.08 8.70 -14.89
CA VAL A 296 -10.18 9.54 -14.08
C VAL A 296 -10.56 11.03 -14.17
N VAL A 297 -10.80 11.54 -15.37
CA VAL A 297 -11.20 12.95 -15.57
C VAL A 297 -12.57 13.21 -14.94
N LEU A 298 -13.52 12.29 -15.09
CA LEU A 298 -14.83 12.39 -14.44
C LEU A 298 -14.72 12.40 -12.91
N ALA A 299 -13.96 11.47 -12.32
CA ALA A 299 -13.74 11.38 -10.89
C ALA A 299 -13.07 12.65 -10.34
N ALA A 300 -12.06 13.19 -11.03
CA ALA A 300 -11.40 14.44 -10.65
C ALA A 300 -12.39 15.62 -10.65
N ASN A 301 -13.27 15.71 -11.64
CA ASN A 301 -14.30 16.74 -11.70
C ASN A 301 -15.34 16.61 -10.58
N ILE A 302 -15.73 15.39 -10.20
CA ILE A 302 -16.63 15.14 -9.07
C ILE A 302 -15.98 15.60 -7.78
N VAL A 303 -14.73 15.19 -7.52
CA VAL A 303 -13.98 15.58 -6.31
C VAL A 303 -13.82 17.10 -6.23
N ALA A 304 -13.50 17.77 -7.34
CA ALA A 304 -13.39 19.23 -7.38
C ALA A 304 -14.72 19.91 -6.99
N ARG A 305 -15.86 19.43 -7.52
CA ARG A 305 -17.19 19.95 -7.17
C ARG A 305 -17.57 19.68 -5.72
N VAL A 306 -17.18 18.53 -5.17
CA VAL A 306 -17.38 18.23 -3.75
C VAL A 306 -16.58 19.20 -2.88
N ALA A 307 -15.33 19.46 -3.23
CA ALA A 307 -14.49 20.42 -2.52
C ALA A 307 -15.01 21.86 -2.60
N GLU A 308 -15.62 22.26 -3.73
CA GLU A 308 -16.28 23.58 -3.89
C GLU A 308 -17.62 23.69 -3.16
N ALA A 309 -18.28 22.56 -2.89
CA ALA A 309 -19.59 22.51 -2.24
C ALA A 309 -19.52 22.45 -0.71
N ASP A 310 -18.32 22.35 -0.13
CA ASP A 310 -18.10 22.39 1.32
C ASP A 310 -18.02 23.87 1.77
N PRO A 311 -19.00 24.40 2.54
CA PRO A 311 -19.08 25.82 2.91
C PRO A 311 -18.09 26.27 3.99
#